data_AF-A0A354HRT0-F1
#
_entry.id   AF-A0A354HRT0-F1
#
_cell.length_a   1.000
_cell.length_b   1.000
_cell.length_c   1.000
_cell.angle_alpha   90.00
_cell.angle_beta   90.00
_cell.angle_gamma   90.00
#
_symmetry.space_group_name_H-M   'P 1'
#
loop_
_entity.id
_entity.type
_entity.pdbx_description
1 polymer ?
#
loop_
_entity_poly.entity_id
_entity_poly.type
_entity_poly.pdbx_seq_one_letter_code
_entity_poly.pdbx_strand_id
1 'polypeptide(L)' 'MAESKIPGTEHKLVLLNQEQMDLSGISRVESFNPEEILLETSLGLLTIKGEGLDMHN' A
#
# COMPACT_ATOMS: atom_id res chain seq x y z
N MET A 1 -25.98 -4.83 16.30
CA MET A 1 -24.61 -4.37 16.59
C MET A 1 -24.21 -3.48 15.43
N ALA A 2 -24.03 -2.18 15.68
CA ALA A 2 -23.59 -1.23 14.65
C ALA A 2 -22.06 -1.34 14.52
N GLU A 3 -21.57 -1.58 13.31
CA GLU A 3 -20.15 -1.57 13.01
C GLU A 3 -19.63 -0.14 13.18
N SER A 4 -18.87 0.10 14.25
CA SER A 4 -18.18 1.36 14.49
C SER A 4 -17.13 1.54 13.40
N LYS A 5 -17.46 2.35 12.40
CA LYS A 5 -16.51 2.83 11.39
C LYS A 5 -15.41 3.60 12.12
N ILE A 6 -14.27 2.95 12.34
CA ILE A 6 -13.04 3.57 12.84
C ILE A 6 -12.81 4.80 11.95
N PRO A 7 -12.50 5.99 12.49
CA PRO A 7 -12.11 7.14 11.67
C PRO A 7 -10.81 6.77 10.95
N GLY A 8 -10.95 6.13 9.79
CA GLY A 8 -9.87 5.47 9.10
C GLY A 8 -8.95 6.53 8.53
N THR A 9 -7.67 6.42 8.86
CA THR A 9 -6.58 7.05 8.13
C THR A 9 -6.87 6.89 6.64
N GLU A 10 -6.89 8.00 5.89
CA GLU A 10 -7.25 7.96 4.48
C GLU A 10 -6.23 7.10 3.72
N HIS A 11 -6.70 5.96 3.20
CA HIS A 11 -5.91 5.10 2.32
C HIS A 11 -6.03 5.64 0.91
N LYS A 12 -4.92 6.16 0.40
CA LYS A 12 -4.84 6.77 -0.93
C LYS A 12 -3.78 6.05 -1.75
N LEU A 13 -4.16 5.64 -2.95
CA LEU A 13 -3.28 5.13 -3.99
C LEU A 13 -3.35 6.09 -5.17
N VAL A 14 -2.21 6.62 -5.57
CA VAL A 14 -2.08 7.42 -6.79
C VAL A 14 -1.13 6.71 -7.72
N LEU A 15 -1.57 6.41 -8.94
CA LEU A 15 -0.75 5.84 -10.00
C LEU A 15 -0.52 6.90 -11.07
N LEU A 16 0.74 7.31 -11.24
CA LEU A 16 1.15 8.27 -12.26
C LEU A 16 1.87 7.51 -13.37
N ASN A 17 1.35 7.64 -14.60
CA ASN A 17 1.91 7.07 -15.82
C ASN A 17 2.21 5.55 -15.76
N GLN A 18 1.62 4.81 -14.81
CA GLN A 18 1.94 3.41 -14.54
C GLN A 18 3.40 3.15 -14.10
N GLU A 19 4.14 4.21 -13.76
CA GLU A 19 5.56 4.14 -13.41
C GLU A 19 5.81 4.53 -11.96
N GLN A 20 5.00 5.43 -11.40
CA GLN A 20 5.17 5.92 -10.04
C GLN A 20 3.88 5.72 -9.23
N MET A 21 4.02 5.12 -8.05
CA MET A 21 2.91 4.89 -7.12
C MET A 21 3.21 5.55 -5.77
N ASP A 22 2.32 6.45 -5.33
CA ASP A 22 2.39 7.06 -4.01
C ASP A 22 1.32 6.43 -3.08
N LEU A 23 1.76 5.93 -1.93
CA LEU A 23 0.93 5.26 -0.94
C LEU A 23 1.04 5.92 0.43
N SER A 24 -0.11 6.21 1.04
CA SER A 24 -0.20 6.72 2.41
C SER A 24 -0.95 5.73 3.31
N GLY A 25 -0.68 5.78 4.62
CA GLY A 25 -1.34 4.91 5.59
C GLY A 25 -0.79 3.47 5.62
N ILE A 26 0.45 3.29 5.17
CA ILE A 26 1.20 2.05 5.36
C ILE A 26 1.74 2.01 6.80
N SER A 27 1.43 0.95 7.53
CA SER A 27 1.95 0.71 8.88
C SER A 27 3.35 0.10 8.84
N ARG A 28 3.55 -0.88 7.95
CA ARG A 28 4.80 -1.64 7.84
C ARG A 28 4.98 -2.25 6.46
N VAL A 29 6.23 -2.40 6.02
CA VAL A 29 6.59 -3.22 4.85
C VAL A 29 6.93 -4.63 5.35
N GLU A 30 6.19 -5.63 4.87
CA GLU A 30 6.41 -7.04 5.24
C GLU A 30 7.42 -7.72 4.32
N SER A 31 7.32 -7.46 3.00
CA SER A 31 8.26 -7.98 2.01
C SER A 31 8.33 -7.03 0.83
N PHE A 32 9.51 -6.91 0.22
CA PHE A 32 9.72 -6.14 -0.99
C PHE A 32 10.65 -6.92 -1.91
N ASN A 33 10.23 -7.10 -3.15
CA ASN A 33 11.06 -7.59 -4.24
C ASN A 33 10.64 -6.91 -5.57
N PRO A 34 11.46 -7.02 -6.63
CA PRO A 34 11.17 -6.37 -7.91
C PRO A 34 9.90 -6.84 -8.64
N GLU A 35 9.27 -7.93 -8.17
CA GLU A 35 8.05 -8.50 -8.76
C GLU A 35 6.81 -8.29 -7.88
N GLU A 36 7.00 -8.11 -6.58
CA GLU A 36 5.96 -8.08 -5.57
C GLU A 36 6.39 -7.31 -4.31
N ILE A 37 5.47 -6.50 -3.78
CA ILE A 37 5.58 -5.78 -2.52
C ILE A 37 4.40 -6.17 -1.63
N LEU A 38 4.68 -6.62 -0.41
CA LEU A 38 3.70 -6.83 0.65
C LEU A 38 3.81 -5.73 1.69
N LEU A 39 2.69 -5.07 1.93
CA LEU A 39 2.54 -3.96 2.85
C LEU A 39 1.43 -4.27 3.85
N GLU A 40 1.66 -3.94 5.11
CA GLU A 40 0.64 -3.95 6.15
C GLU A 40 0.09 -2.54 6.34
N THR A 41 -1.23 -2.40 6.27
CA THR A 41 -1.95 -1.13 6.39
C THR A 41 -3.00 -1.23 7.50
N SER A 42 -3.53 -0.09 7.94
CA SER A 42 -4.57 -0.05 8.97
C SER A 42 -5.88 -0.77 8.56
N LEU A 43 -6.09 -1.02 7.27
CA LEU A 43 -7.22 -1.76 6.72
C LEU A 43 -6.89 -3.24 6.40
N GLY A 44 -5.68 -3.70 6.68
CA GLY A 44 -5.20 -5.06 6.42
C GLY A 44 -4.00 -5.11 5.49
N LEU A 45 -3.75 -6.28 4.89
CA LEU A 45 -2.63 -6.49 3.97
C LEU A 45 -2.93 -5.91 2.58
N LEU A 46 -1.92 -5.25 2.01
CA LEU A 46 -1.90 -4.76 0.64
C LEU A 46 -0.75 -5.44 -0.10
N THR A 47 -1.08 -6.10 -1.21
CA THR A 47 -0.10 -6.76 -2.09
C THR A 47 -0.07 -6.03 -3.42
N ILE A 48 1.11 -5.60 -3.86
CA ILE A 48 1.35 -4.94 -5.14
C ILE A 48 2.23 -5.85 -5.97
N LYS A 49 1.82 -6.14 -7.20
CA LYS A 49 2.57 -6.98 -8.14
C LYS A 49 2.90 -6.18 -9.39
N GLY A 50 4.07 -6.42 -9.96
CA GLY A 50 4.57 -5.70 -11.12
C GLY A 50 5.89 -6.29 -11.60
N GLU A 51 6.60 -5.57 -12.45
CA GLU A 51 7.95 -5.93 -12.89
C GLU A 51 8.86 -4.71 -12.70
N GLY A 52 10.06 -4.91 -12.16
CA GLY A 52 11.02 -3.83 -11.92
C GLY A 52 10.58 -2.84 -10.83
N LEU A 53 9.80 -3.32 -9.86
CA LEU A 53 9.36 -2.50 -8.73
C LEU A 53 10.57 -2.02 -7.92
N ASP A 54 10.67 -0.71 -7.74
CA ASP A 54 11.68 -0.07 -6.91
C ASP A 54 11.02 0.87 -5.89
N MET A 55 11.59 0.93 -4.69
CA MET A 55 11.13 1.79 -3.60
C MET A 55 12.12 2.92 -3.40
N HIS A 56 11.69 4.14 -3.71
CA HIS A 56 12.43 5.36 -3.36
C HIS A 56 11.79 6.03 -2.13
N ASN A 57 12.62 6.44 -1.18
CA ASN A 57 12.22 7.04 0.10
C ASN A 57 12.56 8.54 0.16
#